data_AF-A0A356T1C2-F1
#
_entry.id   AF-A0A356T1C2-F1
#
_cell.length_a   1.000
_cell.length_b   1.000
_cell.length_c   1.000
_cell.angle_alpha   90.00
_cell.angle_beta   90.00
_cell.angle_gamma   90.00
#
_symmetry.space_group_name_H-M   'P 1'
#
loop_
_entity.id
_entity.type
_entity.pdbx_description
1 polymer ?
#
loop_
_entity_poly.entity_id
_entity_poly.type
_entity_poly.pdbx_seq_one_letter_code
_entity_poly.pdbx_strand_id
1 'polypeptide(L)'
;MTPLAELAEFLELAPSLAVPSAYRSESRLPGAMDAWRSGLADELAVIQSVLFTPRPGASVRDPIFSMMAVNAAQRRIHDDVAMYTERFDQEPLGRRLRFLARSELASRAARYLVDATLVA
;
A
#
# COMPACT_ATOMS: atom_id res chain seq x y z
N MET A 1 6.93 -9.75 17.76
CA MET A 1 5.58 -9.57 17.16
C MET A 1 5.49 -10.47 15.93
N THR A 2 4.28 -10.77 15.45
CA THR A 2 4.14 -11.50 14.18
C THR A 2 4.18 -10.50 13.01
N PRO A 3 4.64 -10.90 11.81
CA PRO A 3 4.67 -10.01 10.65
C PRO A 3 3.29 -9.40 10.29
N LEU A 4 2.20 -10.12 10.58
CA LEU A 4 0.84 -9.62 10.40
C LEU A 4 0.46 -8.53 11.42
N ALA A 5 0.96 -8.59 12.66
CA ALA A 5 0.76 -7.54 13.64
C ALA A 5 1.55 -6.28 13.25
N GLU A 6 2.79 -6.45 12.77
CA GLU A 6 3.61 -5.35 12.26
C GLU A 6 3.00 -4.69 11.01
N LEU A 7 2.38 -5.48 10.12
CA LEU A 7 1.60 -4.95 9.01
C LEU A 7 0.41 -4.10 9.51
N ALA A 8 -0.33 -4.58 10.50
CA ALA A 8 -1.47 -3.85 11.05
C ALA A 8 -1.04 -2.49 11.65
N GLU A 9 0.00 -2.49 12.48
CA GLU A 9 0.57 -1.25 13.04
C GLU A 9 1.07 -0.30 11.94
N PHE A 10 1.73 -0.83 10.92
CA PHE A 10 2.17 -0.04 9.78
C PHE A 10 0.99 0.61 9.03
N LEU A 11 -0.10 -0.14 8.80
CA LEU A 11 -1.28 0.36 8.09
C LEU A 11 -2.02 1.45 8.89
N GLU A 12 -1.99 1.41 10.22
CA GLU A 12 -2.51 2.50 11.07
C GLU A 12 -1.69 3.79 10.89
N LEU A 13 -0.38 3.67 10.71
CA LEU A 13 0.54 4.80 10.49
C LEU A 13 0.60 5.25 9.02
N ALA A 14 0.08 4.46 8.08
CA ALA A 14 0.16 4.71 6.63
C ALA A 14 -0.27 6.12 6.20
N PRO A 15 -1.37 6.71 6.73
CA PRO A 15 -1.79 8.07 6.35
C PRO A 15 -0.79 9.17 6.75
N SER A 16 0.12 8.87 7.68
CA SER A 16 1.15 9.79 8.19
C SER A 16 2.51 9.65 7.50
N LEU A 17 2.63 8.75 6.52
CA LEU A 17 3.90 8.53 5.81
C LEU A 17 4.42 9.82 5.18
N ALA A 18 5.68 10.12 5.45
CA ALA A 18 6.36 11.29 4.90
C ALA A 18 6.76 11.06 3.43
N VAL A 19 6.74 12.13 2.64
CA VAL A 19 7.28 12.13 1.28
C VAL A 19 8.78 11.79 1.34
N PRO A 20 9.29 10.85 0.50
CA PRO A 20 10.71 10.53 0.46
C PRO A 20 11.57 11.77 0.20
N SER A 21 12.76 11.82 0.82
CA SER A 21 13.63 13.01 0.79
C SER A 21 13.99 13.47 -0.61
N ALA A 22 14.12 12.55 -1.57
CA ALA A 22 14.38 12.83 -2.98
C ALA A 22 13.31 13.73 -3.64
N TYR A 23 12.07 13.69 -3.15
CA TYR A 23 10.93 14.45 -3.70
C TYR A 23 10.51 15.63 -2.82
N ARG A 24 11.31 16.00 -1.81
CA ARG A 24 11.00 17.10 -0.89
C ARG A 24 10.85 18.46 -1.57
N SER A 25 11.57 18.70 -2.67
CA SER A 25 11.42 19.94 -3.44
C SER A 25 10.07 19.98 -4.16
N GLU A 26 9.63 18.85 -4.71
CA GLU A 26 8.35 18.72 -5.40
C GLU A 26 7.16 18.78 -4.44
N SER A 27 7.31 18.28 -3.22
CA SER A 27 6.26 18.33 -2.21
C SER A 27 5.89 19.75 -1.76
N ARG A 28 6.70 20.75 -2.12
CA ARG A 28 6.43 22.18 -1.88
C ARG A 28 5.57 22.82 -2.97
N LEU A 29 5.31 22.13 -4.08
CA LEU A 29 4.45 22.65 -5.14
C LEU A 29 2.98 22.70 -4.68
N PRO A 30 2.18 23.64 -5.21
CA PRO A 30 0.75 23.71 -4.90
C PRO A 30 0.03 22.39 -5.18
N GLY A 31 -0.72 21.88 -4.19
CA GLY A 31 -1.47 20.62 -4.30
C GLY A 31 -0.65 19.33 -4.24
N ALA A 32 0.68 19.40 -4.14
CA ALA A 32 1.54 18.21 -4.13
C ALA A 32 1.34 17.34 -2.88
N MET A 33 1.22 17.96 -1.70
CA MET A 33 0.93 17.24 -0.45
C MET A 33 -0.48 16.64 -0.44
N ASP A 34 -1.45 17.26 -1.10
CA ASP A 34 -2.80 16.70 -1.19
C ASP A 34 -2.83 15.51 -2.14
N ALA A 35 -2.08 15.58 -3.26
CA ALA A 35 -1.86 14.45 -4.15
C ALA A 35 -1.20 13.27 -3.41
N TRP A 36 -0.15 13.54 -2.63
CA TRP A 36 0.52 12.54 -1.79
C TRP A 36 -0.45 11.88 -0.79
N ARG A 37 -1.16 12.68 0.02
CA ARG A 37 -2.11 12.17 1.01
C ARG A 37 -3.26 11.38 0.38
N SER A 38 -3.79 11.87 -0.74
CA SER A 38 -4.82 11.15 -1.50
C SER A 38 -4.30 9.81 -2.00
N GLY A 39 -3.06 9.75 -2.51
CA GLY A 39 -2.45 8.49 -2.94
C GLY A 39 -2.30 7.49 -1.80
N LEU A 40 -1.86 7.94 -0.61
CA LEU A 40 -1.79 7.08 0.57
C LEU A 40 -3.18 6.53 0.97
N ALA A 41 -4.20 7.39 0.99
CA ALA A 41 -5.55 7.01 1.35
C ALA A 41 -6.17 6.01 0.34
N ASP A 42 -6.01 6.27 -0.95
CA ASP A 42 -6.53 5.41 -2.01
C ASP A 42 -5.88 4.03 -1.97
N GLU A 43 -4.57 3.96 -1.76
CA GLU A 43 -3.87 2.68 -1.69
C GLU A 43 -4.16 1.92 -0.40
N LEU A 44 -4.28 2.63 0.73
CA LEU A 44 -4.71 2.01 1.98
C LEU A 44 -6.07 1.32 1.83
N ALA A 45 -7.03 1.99 1.17
CA ALA A 45 -8.34 1.41 0.89
C ALA A 45 -8.23 0.16 -0.01
N VAL A 46 -7.36 0.18 -1.03
CA VAL A 46 -7.09 -1.00 -1.88
C VAL A 46 -6.51 -2.14 -1.04
N ILE A 47 -5.46 -1.91 -0.26
CA ILE A 47 -4.82 -2.93 0.57
C ILE A 47 -5.81 -3.52 1.57
N GLN A 48 -6.57 -2.68 2.28
CA GLN A 48 -7.60 -3.14 3.20
C GLN A 48 -8.66 -3.98 2.49
N SER A 49 -9.12 -3.55 1.30
CA SER A 49 -10.08 -4.34 0.53
C SER A 49 -9.52 -5.73 0.19
N VAL A 50 -8.25 -5.81 -0.21
CA VAL A 50 -7.60 -7.08 -0.59
C VAL A 50 -7.41 -8.00 0.62
N LEU A 51 -6.98 -7.46 1.76
CA LEU A 51 -6.71 -8.25 2.97
C LEU A 51 -7.98 -8.68 3.69
N PHE A 52 -9.03 -7.85 3.67
CA PHE A 52 -10.28 -8.09 4.41
C PHE A 52 -11.46 -8.47 3.52
N THR A 53 -11.26 -8.78 2.23
CA THR A 53 -12.34 -9.31 1.38
C THR A 53 -12.86 -10.62 1.99
N PRO A 54 -14.13 -10.67 2.43
CA PRO A 54 -14.70 -11.92 2.92
C PRO A 54 -14.78 -12.91 1.75
N ARG A 55 -14.20 -14.10 1.93
CA ARG A 55 -14.41 -15.18 0.96
C ARG A 55 -15.86 -15.65 1.03
N PRO A 56 -16.49 -16.01 -0.11
CA PRO A 56 -17.80 -16.67 -0.09
C PRO A 56 -17.72 -17.92 0.79
N GLY A 57 -18.53 -17.96 1.86
CA GLY A 57 -18.58 -19.08 2.81
C GLY A 57 -17.66 -18.98 4.03
N ALA A 58 -16.82 -17.94 4.16
CA ALA A 58 -16.06 -17.69 5.39
C ALA A 58 -16.90 -16.89 6.39
N SER A 59 -16.94 -17.32 7.65
CA SER A 59 -17.61 -16.57 8.72
C SER A 59 -16.87 -15.24 8.97
N VAL A 60 -17.62 -14.13 9.07
CA VAL A 60 -17.12 -12.77 9.31
C VAL A 60 -16.24 -12.65 10.57
N ARG A 61 -16.29 -13.64 11.48
CA ARG A 61 -15.57 -13.64 12.76
C ARG A 61 -14.13 -14.15 12.69
N ASP A 62 -13.75 -14.86 11.63
CA ASP A 62 -12.38 -15.31 11.43
C ASP A 62 -11.97 -14.99 9.99
N PRO A 63 -11.28 -13.87 9.74
CA PRO A 63 -10.57 -13.71 8.48
C PRO A 63 -9.49 -14.80 8.44
N ILE A 64 -9.81 -15.95 7.85
CA ILE A 64 -8.81 -16.95 7.53
C ILE A 64 -7.93 -16.32 6.45
N PHE A 65 -6.86 -15.67 6.89
CA PHE A 65 -5.69 -15.33 6.09
C PHE A 65 -5.05 -16.63 5.60
N SER A 66 -5.71 -17.31 4.66
CA SER A 66 -5.10 -18.46 4.01
C SER A 66 -3.86 -17.99 3.26
N MET A 67 -2.82 -18.81 3.22
CA MET A 67 -1.61 -18.53 2.44
C MET A 67 -1.91 -18.18 0.98
N MET A 68 -2.97 -18.77 0.39
CA MET A 68 -3.47 -18.41 -0.94
C MET A 68 -3.96 -16.95 -1.05
N ALA A 69 -4.66 -16.43 -0.02
CA ALA A 69 -5.11 -15.04 0.01
C ALA A 69 -3.92 -14.08 0.13
N VAL A 70 -2.94 -14.41 0.98
CA VAL A 70 -1.71 -13.62 1.16
C VAL A 70 -0.92 -13.59 -0.15
N ASN A 71 -0.71 -14.74 -0.81
CA ASN A 71 0.01 -14.82 -2.08
C ASN A 71 -0.71 -14.10 -3.24
N ALA A 72 -2.05 -14.08 -3.22
CA ALA A 72 -2.83 -13.32 -4.21
C ALA A 72 -2.74 -11.81 -3.95
N ALA A 73 -2.81 -11.41 -2.67
CA ALA A 73 -2.64 -10.03 -2.24
C ALA A 73 -1.26 -9.49 -2.63
N GLN A 74 -0.22 -10.26 -2.33
CA GLN A 74 1.15 -9.91 -2.66
C GLN A 74 1.34 -9.71 -4.18
N ARG A 75 0.82 -10.63 -5.01
CA ARG A 75 0.89 -10.51 -6.48
C ARG A 75 0.21 -9.23 -6.97
N ARG A 76 -1.01 -8.98 -6.52
CA ARG A 76 -1.76 -7.78 -6.90
C ARG A 76 -1.02 -6.50 -6.50
N ILE A 77 -0.48 -6.46 -5.27
CA ILE A 77 0.29 -5.32 -4.78
C ILE A 77 1.54 -5.09 -5.64
N HIS A 78 2.23 -6.15 -6.08
CA HIS A 78 3.36 -6.00 -7.01
C HIS A 78 2.95 -5.42 -8.37
N ASP A 79 1.84 -5.89 -8.95
CA ASP A 79 1.33 -5.35 -10.21
C ASP A 79 0.94 -3.87 -10.07
N ASP A 80 0.30 -3.50 -8.96
CA ASP A 80 -0.08 -2.14 -8.63
C ASP A 80 1.16 -1.23 -8.52
N VAL A 81 2.23 -1.68 -7.85
CA VAL A 81 3.51 -0.94 -7.75
C VAL A 81 4.11 -0.66 -9.13
N ALA A 82 4.15 -1.67 -10.01
CA ALA A 82 4.69 -1.51 -11.35
C ALA A 82 3.89 -0.47 -12.16
N MET A 83 2.55 -0.59 -12.14
CA MET A 83 1.66 0.35 -12.81
C MET A 83 1.82 1.79 -12.27
N TYR A 84 1.91 2.00 -10.96
CA TYR A 84 2.06 3.34 -10.40
C TYR A 84 3.42 3.95 -10.73
N THR A 85 4.47 3.14 -10.72
CA THR A 85 5.82 3.59 -11.09
C THR A 85 5.84 4.05 -12.55
N GLU A 86 5.19 3.32 -13.45
CA GLU A 86 5.05 3.72 -14.86
C GLU A 86 4.30 5.05 -15.01
N ARG A 87 3.19 5.22 -14.28
CA ARG A 87 2.38 6.45 -14.32
C ARG A 87 3.07 7.65 -13.68
N PHE A 88 3.97 7.43 -12.73
CA PHE A 88 4.67 8.49 -12.02
C PHE A 88 5.41 9.45 -12.98
N ASP A 89 6.12 8.90 -13.97
CA ASP A 89 6.91 9.70 -14.90
C ASP A 89 6.07 10.39 -15.99
N GLN A 90 4.80 9.98 -16.15
CA GLN A 90 3.88 10.50 -17.17
C GLN A 90 3.05 11.69 -16.65
N GLU A 91 3.07 11.94 -15.35
CA GLU A 91 2.17 12.88 -14.69
C GLU A 91 2.87 14.20 -14.35
N PRO A 92 2.13 15.33 -14.32
CA PRO A 92 2.71 16.62 -13.96
C PRO A 92 3.34 16.62 -12.57
N LEU A 93 4.40 17.42 -12.40
CA LEU A 93 5.04 17.64 -11.10
C LEU A 93 4.02 18.03 -10.03
N GLY A 94 4.20 17.50 -8.82
CA GLY A 94 3.29 17.63 -7.70
C GLY A 94 2.15 16.61 -7.76
N ARG A 95 1.45 16.49 -8.90
CA ARG A 95 0.35 15.51 -9.06
C ARG A 95 0.85 14.07 -9.06
N ARG A 96 2.01 13.83 -9.68
CA ARG A 96 2.63 12.50 -9.72
C ARG A 96 2.96 11.94 -8.33
N LEU A 97 3.08 12.79 -7.29
CA LEU A 97 3.27 12.31 -5.91
C LEU A 97 2.13 11.41 -5.43
N ARG A 98 0.94 11.50 -6.03
CA ARG A 98 -0.14 10.53 -5.81
C ARG A 98 0.32 9.12 -6.14
N PHE A 99 0.92 8.90 -7.31
CA PHE A 99 1.37 7.57 -7.72
C PHE A 99 2.58 7.09 -6.91
N LEU A 100 3.48 7.99 -6.55
CA LEU A 100 4.58 7.66 -5.64
C LEU A 100 4.08 7.22 -4.26
N ALA A 101 3.08 7.92 -3.70
CA ALA A 101 2.47 7.54 -2.43
C ALA A 101 1.89 6.13 -2.48
N ARG A 102 1.17 5.83 -3.56
CA ARG A 102 0.57 4.50 -3.77
C ARG A 102 1.67 3.43 -3.90
N SER A 103 2.69 3.65 -4.73
CA SER A 103 3.77 2.67 -4.91
C SER A 103 4.59 2.45 -3.63
N GLU A 104 4.87 3.50 -2.86
CA GLU A 104 5.56 3.42 -1.56
C GLU A 104 4.77 2.61 -0.54
N LEU A 105 3.47 2.89 -0.39
CA LEU A 105 2.62 2.18 0.55
C LEU A 105 2.46 0.70 0.16
N ALA A 106 2.16 0.44 -1.11
CA ALA A 106 2.04 -0.90 -1.67
C ALA A 106 3.35 -1.70 -1.50
N SER A 107 4.50 -1.12 -1.84
CA SER A 107 5.81 -1.79 -1.70
C SER A 107 6.14 -2.14 -0.25
N ARG A 108 5.81 -1.26 0.70
CA ARG A 108 6.01 -1.53 2.15
C ARG A 108 5.07 -2.63 2.63
N ALA A 109 3.80 -2.58 2.27
CA ALA A 109 2.83 -3.63 2.63
C ALA A 109 3.22 -5.01 2.07
N ALA A 110 3.70 -5.06 0.82
CA ALA A 110 4.19 -6.30 0.20
C ALA A 110 5.32 -6.96 1.01
N ARG A 111 6.26 -6.16 1.57
CA ARG A 111 7.36 -6.69 2.39
C ARG A 111 6.84 -7.41 3.64
N TYR A 112 5.92 -6.80 4.38
CA TYR A 112 5.33 -7.45 5.55
C TYR A 112 4.57 -8.74 5.20
N LEU A 113 3.90 -8.77 4.04
CA LEU A 113 3.21 -9.98 3.57
C LEU A 113 4.21 -11.08 3.21
N VAL A 114 5.32 -10.75 2.54
CA VAL A 114 6.41 -11.72 2.26
C VAL A 114 6.95 -12.29 3.56
N ASP A 115 7.28 -11.44 4.53
CA ASP A 115 7.81 -11.88 5.82
C ASP A 115 6.81 -12.76 6.57
N ALA A 116 5.51 -12.47 6.47
CA ALA A 116 4.44 -13.32 7.01
C ALA A 116 4.40 -14.72 6.36
N THR A 117 4.71 -14.83 5.07
CA THR A 117 4.74 -16.13 4.36
C THR A 117 5.99 -16.96 4.62
N LEU A 118 7.11 -16.33 5.02
CA LEU A 118 8.39 -17.02 5.27
C LEU A 118 8.50 -17.60 6.69
N VAL A 119 7.68 -17.12 7.63
CA VAL A 119 7.67 -17.53 9.04
C VAL A 119 6.63 -18.63 9.33
N ALA A 120 5.76 -18.94 8.37
CA ALA A 120 4.68 -19.93 8.47
C ALA A 120 5.08 -21.30 7.89
#